data_AF-A0A1F6BCT1-F1
#
_entry.id   AF-A0A1F6BCT1-F1
#
_cell.length_a   1.000
_cell.length_b   1.000
_cell.length_c   1.000
_cell.angle_alpha   90.00
_cell.angle_beta   90.00
_cell.angle_gamma   90.00
#
_symmetry.space_group_name_H-M   'P 1'
#
loop_
_entity.id
_entity.type
_entity.pdbx_description
1 polymer ?
#
loop_
_entity_poly.entity_id
_entity_poly.type
_entity_poly.pdbx_seq_one_letter_code
_entity_poly.pdbx_strand_id
1 'polypeptide(L)'
;MNPEKIHKKNIDFLIQSSRRDLTEWLLKGENLSPIQYKDDRSSPLLLSNTLQDITVFRRPLIIEKVNGAVCDAILEWQPEVQGNEILGDLAYLAALTRNTNALSDLIHHVDNHTIIPSKPDDNTESVVIAVIGGFAPDARAEEALRRWWDDDTFNWQYKAILFTGLLACNHRNITELLPSFLSILTDHSDYFRVDYVTAEAARIIGPDELEKALKPFNNEAALHLRSYIPMVRELASTPDEG
;
A
#
# COMPACT_ATOMS: atom_id res chain seq x y z
N MET A 1 5.79 -28.92 -6.23
CA MET A 1 7.20 -28.74 -6.66
C MET A 1 8.00 -28.25 -5.45
N ASN A 2 9.26 -28.65 -5.24
CA ASN A 2 10.05 -28.23 -4.06
C ASN A 2 10.20 -26.68 -4.05
N PRO A 3 9.81 -25.96 -2.98
CA PRO A 3 9.94 -24.50 -2.85
C PRO A 3 11.36 -23.97 -3.13
N GLU A 4 12.40 -24.66 -2.68
CA GLU A 4 13.80 -24.28 -2.93
C GLU A 4 14.16 -24.33 -4.42
N LYS A 5 13.57 -25.28 -5.15
CA LYS A 5 13.75 -25.44 -6.59
C LYS A 5 13.03 -24.34 -7.37
N ILE A 6 11.89 -23.84 -6.87
CA ILE A 6 11.19 -22.67 -7.44
C ILE A 6 12.03 -21.41 -7.20
N HIS A 7 12.45 -21.20 -5.95
CA HIS A 7 13.25 -20.04 -5.55
C HIS A 7 14.54 -19.92 -6.37
N LYS A 8 15.28 -21.02 -6.52
CA LYS A 8 16.49 -21.03 -7.36
C LYS A 8 16.20 -20.71 -8.83
N LYS A 9 15.13 -21.28 -9.40
CA LYS A 9 14.72 -20.98 -10.78
C LYS A 9 14.35 -19.50 -10.97
N ASN A 10 13.66 -18.90 -9.99
CA ASN A 10 13.31 -17.49 -10.03
C ASN A 10 14.57 -16.62 -10.00
N ILE A 11 15.54 -16.92 -9.13
CA ILE A 11 16.82 -16.20 -9.10
C ILE A 11 17.57 -16.35 -10.44
N ASP A 12 17.67 -17.56 -10.98
CA ASP A 12 18.38 -17.81 -12.23
C ASP A 12 17.72 -17.05 -13.40
N PHE A 13 16.39 -17.01 -13.46
CA PHE A 13 15.64 -16.21 -14.42
C PHE A 13 15.91 -14.71 -14.24
N LEU A 14 15.79 -14.19 -13.01
CA LEU A 14 16.08 -12.78 -12.72
C LEU A 14 17.50 -12.38 -13.11
N ILE A 15 18.47 -13.29 -13.05
CA ILE A 15 19.85 -13.05 -13.51
C ILE A 15 19.92 -13.01 -15.04
N GLN A 16 19.37 -14.02 -15.71
CA GLN A 16 19.57 -14.28 -17.14
C GLN A 16 18.71 -13.39 -18.05
N SER A 17 17.53 -13.00 -17.60
CA SER A 17 16.57 -12.24 -18.40
C SER A 17 17.03 -10.80 -18.64
N SER A 18 16.72 -10.26 -19.82
CA SER A 18 16.86 -8.82 -20.05
C SER A 18 15.79 -8.03 -19.27
N ARG A 19 15.97 -6.71 -19.14
CA ARG A 19 14.94 -5.83 -18.55
C ARG A 19 13.60 -5.92 -19.31
N ARG A 20 13.67 -6.03 -20.64
CA ARG A 20 12.48 -6.17 -21.48
C ARG A 20 11.76 -7.49 -21.24
N ASP A 21 12.50 -8.61 -21.21
CA ASP A 21 11.91 -9.92 -20.92
C ASP A 21 11.23 -9.94 -19.55
N LEU A 22 11.82 -9.27 -18.55
CA LEU A 22 11.24 -9.13 -17.22
C LEU A 22 9.97 -8.28 -17.25
N THR A 23 9.95 -7.19 -18.01
CA THR A 23 8.76 -6.32 -18.16
C THR A 23 7.59 -7.10 -18.74
N GLU A 24 7.82 -7.82 -19.83
CA GLU A 24 6.79 -8.66 -20.47
C GLU A 24 6.32 -9.79 -19.55
N TRP A 25 7.25 -10.37 -18.80
CA TRP A 25 6.93 -11.41 -17.83
C TRP A 25 6.07 -10.89 -16.67
N LEU A 26 6.36 -9.69 -16.16
CA LEU A 26 5.55 -9.03 -15.13
C LEU A 26 4.14 -8.72 -15.64
N LEU A 27 4.02 -8.18 -16.86
CA LEU A 27 2.72 -7.86 -17.47
C LEU A 27 1.85 -9.11 -17.75
N LYS A 28 2.45 -10.29 -17.89
CA LYS A 28 1.70 -11.55 -18.03
C LYS A 28 1.09 -12.05 -16.73
N GLY A 29 1.59 -11.62 -15.57
CA GLY A 29 1.07 -12.04 -14.27
C GLY A 29 1.27 -13.52 -13.92
N GLU A 30 1.90 -14.34 -14.77
CA GLU A 30 1.95 -15.82 -14.60
C GLU A 30 2.64 -16.30 -13.31
N ASN A 31 3.43 -15.45 -12.64
CA ASN A 31 4.05 -15.73 -11.34
C ASN A 31 3.89 -14.59 -10.32
N LEU A 32 3.09 -13.58 -10.66
CA LEU A 32 2.54 -12.66 -9.67
C LEU A 32 1.31 -13.41 -9.12
N SER A 33 1.27 -13.69 -7.82
CA SER A 33 0.13 -14.47 -7.31
C SER A 33 -1.14 -13.69 -7.60
N PRO A 34 -2.15 -14.26 -8.27
CA PRO A 34 -3.43 -13.59 -8.36
C PRO A 34 -3.90 -13.37 -6.93
N ILE A 35 -4.06 -12.12 -6.51
CA ILE A 35 -4.53 -11.81 -5.17
C ILE A 35 -5.98 -12.32 -5.06
N GLN A 36 -6.15 -13.59 -4.66
CA GLN A 36 -7.42 -14.07 -4.14
C GLN A 36 -7.51 -13.57 -2.70
N TYR A 37 -7.96 -12.32 -2.53
CA TYR A 37 -8.30 -11.72 -1.24
C TYR A 37 -9.47 -12.50 -0.59
N LYS A 38 -9.19 -13.70 -0.08
CA LYS A 38 -9.99 -14.38 0.93
C LYS A 38 -9.21 -14.35 2.22
N ASP A 39 -9.29 -13.23 2.95
CA ASP A 39 -8.92 -13.08 4.37
C ASP A 39 -7.54 -13.58 4.85
N ASP A 40 -6.71 -14.08 3.95
CA ASP A 40 -5.35 -14.50 4.16
C ASP A 40 -4.48 -13.41 3.57
N ARG A 41 -3.78 -12.69 4.44
CA ARG A 41 -2.77 -11.68 4.10
C ARG A 41 -1.52 -12.36 3.49
N SER A 42 -1.67 -13.41 2.71
CA SER A 42 -0.57 -14.08 2.05
C SER A 42 -0.04 -13.15 0.96
N SER A 43 1.16 -12.64 1.23
CA SER A 43 2.05 -11.97 0.28
C SER A 43 2.09 -12.76 -1.05
N PRO A 44 2.45 -12.16 -2.20
CA PRO A 44 2.81 -12.90 -3.40
C PRO A 44 4.04 -13.79 -3.13
N LEU A 45 3.82 -14.92 -2.44
CA LEU A 45 4.79 -15.63 -1.59
C LEU A 45 6.02 -16.15 -2.36
N LEU A 46 5.94 -16.28 -3.68
CA LEU A 46 7.04 -16.84 -4.47
C LEU A 46 8.00 -15.76 -5.00
N LEU A 47 7.52 -14.57 -5.35
CA LEU A 47 8.39 -13.49 -5.82
C LEU A 47 8.79 -12.55 -4.68
N SER A 48 7.91 -12.32 -3.70
CA SER A 48 8.23 -11.47 -2.55
C SER A 48 9.35 -12.04 -1.69
N ASN A 49 9.30 -13.34 -1.36
CA ASN A 49 10.37 -14.02 -0.63
C ASN A 49 11.68 -14.01 -1.44
N THR A 50 11.61 -14.25 -2.76
CA THR A 50 12.80 -14.16 -3.63
C THR A 50 13.38 -12.74 -3.68
N LEU A 51 12.55 -11.70 -3.74
CA LEU A 51 13.03 -10.31 -3.76
C LEU A 51 13.55 -9.85 -2.39
N GLN A 52 12.94 -10.32 -1.30
CA GLN A 52 13.44 -10.09 0.05
C GLN A 52 14.83 -10.71 0.21
N ASP A 53 15.03 -11.94 -0.25
CA ASP A 53 16.34 -12.59 -0.26
C ASP A 53 17.34 -11.83 -1.14
N ILE A 54 16.98 -11.44 -2.37
CA ILE A 54 17.89 -10.67 -3.25
C ILE A 54 18.28 -9.32 -2.63
N THR A 55 17.36 -8.68 -1.91
CA THR A 55 17.59 -7.42 -1.20
C THR A 55 18.53 -7.64 0.00
N VAL A 56 18.31 -8.69 0.78
CA VAL A 56 19.14 -9.08 1.94
C VAL A 56 20.55 -9.50 1.50
N PHE A 57 20.65 -10.31 0.44
CA PHE A 57 21.91 -10.79 -0.11
C PHE A 57 22.62 -9.78 -1.04
N ARG A 58 22.16 -8.52 -1.06
CA ARG A 58 22.79 -7.37 -1.73
C ARG A 58 23.26 -7.66 -3.15
N ARG A 59 22.33 -8.01 -4.04
CA ARG A 59 22.60 -8.08 -5.49
C ARG A 59 22.09 -6.82 -6.19
N PRO A 60 22.77 -5.67 -6.06
CA PRO A 60 22.25 -4.36 -6.47
C PRO A 60 21.88 -4.30 -7.95
N LEU A 61 22.68 -4.92 -8.82
CA LEU A 61 22.42 -4.95 -10.27
C LEU A 61 21.13 -5.69 -10.63
N ILE A 62 20.76 -6.70 -9.85
CA ILE A 62 19.49 -7.44 -10.08
C ILE A 62 18.33 -6.57 -9.61
N ILE A 63 18.43 -5.95 -8.44
CA ILE A 63 17.40 -5.04 -7.93
C ILE A 63 17.20 -3.85 -8.85
N GLU A 64 18.27 -3.24 -9.37
CA GLU A 64 18.18 -2.13 -10.32
C GLU A 64 17.46 -2.57 -11.61
N LYS A 65 17.80 -3.75 -12.14
CA LYS A 65 17.13 -4.31 -13.32
C LYS A 65 15.65 -4.61 -13.06
N VAL A 66 15.32 -5.17 -11.91
CA VAL A 66 13.93 -5.44 -11.49
C VAL A 66 13.16 -4.14 -11.32
N ASN A 67 13.73 -3.14 -10.64
CA ASN A 67 13.10 -1.83 -10.46
C ASN A 67 12.83 -1.15 -11.81
N GLY A 68 13.80 -1.22 -12.73
CA GLY A 68 13.60 -0.76 -14.10
C GLY A 68 12.46 -1.47 -14.80
N ALA A 69 12.39 -2.80 -14.71
CA ALA A 69 11.31 -3.57 -15.33
C ALA A 69 9.94 -3.31 -14.69
N VAL A 70 9.88 -3.08 -13.38
CA VAL A 70 8.64 -2.71 -12.67
C VAL A 70 8.15 -1.33 -13.13
N CYS A 71 9.04 -0.34 -13.25
CA CYS A 71 8.65 0.97 -13.80
C CYS A 71 8.11 0.85 -15.22
N ASP A 72 8.82 0.13 -16.10
CA ASP A 72 8.36 -0.07 -17.48
C ASP A 72 7.01 -0.80 -17.52
N ALA A 73 6.82 -1.80 -16.67
CA ALA A 73 5.57 -2.56 -16.60
C ALA A 73 4.40 -1.72 -16.10
N ILE A 74 4.60 -0.85 -15.10
CA ILE A 74 3.55 0.08 -14.65
C ILE A 74 3.19 1.04 -15.78
N LEU A 75 4.20 1.64 -16.43
CA LEU A 75 3.99 2.58 -17.53
C LEU A 75 3.28 1.94 -18.74
N GLU A 76 3.59 0.69 -19.06
CA GLU A 76 3.03 -0.04 -20.19
C GLU A 76 1.70 -0.77 -19.88
N TRP A 77 1.28 -0.80 -18.61
CA TRP A 77 0.08 -1.54 -18.18
C TRP A 77 -1.19 -0.98 -18.83
N GLN A 78 -2.06 -1.88 -19.27
CA GLN A 78 -3.36 -1.58 -19.89
C GLN A 78 -4.45 -2.42 -19.21
N PRO A 79 -5.46 -1.79 -18.58
CA PRO A 79 -6.47 -2.51 -17.82
C PRO A 79 -7.24 -3.55 -18.67
N GLU A 80 -7.46 -3.27 -19.96
CA GLU A 80 -8.21 -4.14 -20.86
C GLU A 80 -7.43 -5.38 -21.32
N VAL A 81 -6.09 -5.34 -21.22
CA VAL A 81 -5.22 -6.43 -21.68
C VAL A 81 -4.75 -7.28 -20.50
N GLN A 82 -4.31 -6.63 -19.42
CA GLN A 82 -3.70 -7.31 -18.28
C GLN A 82 -4.63 -7.46 -17.07
N GLY A 83 -5.68 -6.65 -16.95
CA GLY A 83 -6.50 -6.59 -15.73
C GLY A 83 -5.88 -5.74 -14.62
N ASN A 84 -6.72 -5.28 -13.69
CA ASN A 84 -6.34 -4.38 -12.59
C ASN A 84 -5.45 -5.06 -11.55
N GLU A 85 -5.61 -6.36 -11.34
CA GLU A 85 -4.83 -7.13 -10.37
C GLU A 85 -3.32 -7.01 -10.62
N ILE A 86 -2.92 -6.94 -11.89
CA ILE A 86 -1.52 -6.82 -12.28
C ILE A 86 -0.93 -5.48 -11.83
N LEU A 87 -1.68 -4.38 -11.93
CA LEU A 87 -1.22 -3.10 -11.42
C LEU A 87 -1.06 -3.13 -9.88
N GLY A 88 -1.98 -3.79 -9.18
CA GLY A 88 -1.89 -3.99 -7.73
C GLY A 88 -0.62 -4.74 -7.33
N ASP A 89 -0.31 -5.82 -8.04
CA ASP A 89 0.92 -6.60 -7.83
C ASP A 89 2.18 -5.79 -8.13
N LEU A 90 2.18 -5.05 -9.25
CA LEU A 90 3.29 -4.17 -9.63
C LEU A 90 3.54 -3.07 -8.59
N ALA A 91 2.48 -2.45 -8.07
CA ALA A 91 2.57 -1.47 -6.99
C ALA A 91 3.18 -2.09 -5.72
N TYR A 92 2.74 -3.29 -5.35
CA TYR A 92 3.31 -4.02 -4.21
C TYR A 92 4.79 -4.34 -4.39
N LEU A 93 5.20 -4.76 -5.60
CA LEU A 93 6.60 -4.99 -5.92
C LEU A 93 7.43 -3.71 -5.81
N ALA A 94 6.91 -2.58 -6.29
CA ALA A 94 7.57 -1.28 -6.16
C ALA A 94 7.76 -0.89 -4.68
N ALA A 95 6.77 -1.14 -3.83
CA ALA A 95 6.88 -0.91 -2.39
C ALA A 95 7.95 -1.82 -1.74
N LEU A 96 7.92 -3.11 -2.07
CA LEU A 96 8.84 -4.12 -1.52
C LEU A 96 10.30 -3.79 -1.83
N THR A 97 10.59 -3.34 -3.06
CA THR A 97 11.94 -2.98 -3.49
C THR A 97 12.29 -1.50 -3.26
N ARG A 98 11.40 -0.75 -2.58
CA ARG A 98 11.55 0.69 -2.32
C ARG A 98 11.84 1.51 -3.59
N ASN A 99 11.19 1.13 -4.70
CA ASN A 99 11.38 1.76 -6.00
C ASN A 99 10.59 3.07 -6.13
N THR A 100 11.15 4.17 -5.63
CA THR A 100 10.53 5.50 -5.67
C THR A 100 10.35 6.06 -7.10
N ASN A 101 10.98 5.47 -8.12
CA ASN A 101 10.81 5.88 -9.51
C ASN A 101 9.41 5.52 -10.05
N ALA A 102 8.77 4.48 -9.53
CA ALA A 102 7.43 4.07 -9.92
C ALA A 102 6.33 5.05 -9.46
N LEU A 103 6.65 5.93 -8.51
CA LEU A 103 5.66 6.77 -7.84
C LEU A 103 4.88 7.67 -8.80
N SER A 104 5.57 8.26 -9.79
CA SER A 104 4.94 9.18 -10.74
C SER A 104 3.94 8.46 -11.65
N ASP A 105 4.24 7.24 -12.07
CA ASP A 105 3.34 6.44 -12.93
C ASP A 105 2.15 5.90 -12.11
N LEU A 106 2.37 5.47 -10.87
CA LEU A 106 1.28 5.07 -9.97
C LEU A 106 0.31 6.22 -9.68
N ILE A 107 0.83 7.42 -9.40
CA ILE A 107 0.01 8.63 -9.22
C ILE A 107 -0.77 8.93 -10.51
N HIS A 108 -0.13 8.84 -11.67
CA HIS A 108 -0.78 9.07 -12.96
C HIS A 108 -1.97 8.15 -13.19
N HIS A 109 -1.89 6.87 -12.78
CA HIS A 109 -3.00 5.92 -12.95
C HIS A 109 -4.22 6.28 -12.10
N VAL A 110 -4.00 6.75 -10.86
CA VAL A 110 -5.08 7.21 -9.96
C VAL A 110 -5.65 8.54 -10.46
N ASP A 111 -4.79 9.52 -10.78
CA ASP A 111 -5.21 10.84 -11.24
C ASP A 111 -6.06 10.80 -12.52
N ASN A 112 -5.80 9.84 -13.42
CA ASN A 112 -6.54 9.69 -14.68
C ASN A 112 -7.65 8.65 -14.61
N HIS A 113 -7.97 8.12 -13.42
CA HIS A 113 -9.01 7.09 -13.23
C HIS A 113 -8.90 5.91 -14.20
N THR A 114 -7.67 5.49 -14.49
CA THR A 114 -7.41 4.38 -15.40
C THR A 114 -7.73 3.02 -14.77
N ILE A 115 -7.80 2.96 -13.44
CA ILE A 115 -8.15 1.75 -12.68
C ILE A 115 -9.68 1.67 -12.61
N ILE A 116 -10.29 0.94 -13.54
CA ILE A 116 -11.76 0.81 -13.60
C ILE A 116 -12.17 -0.50 -12.94
N PRO A 117 -12.87 -0.51 -11.80
CA PRO A 117 -13.27 -1.72 -11.12
C PRO A 117 -14.03 -2.67 -12.04
N SER A 118 -13.46 -3.84 -12.29
CA SER A 118 -14.09 -4.87 -13.15
C SER A 118 -15.15 -5.68 -12.40
N LYS A 119 -15.11 -5.65 -11.07
CA LYS A 119 -15.96 -6.39 -10.14
C LYS A 119 -16.14 -5.61 -8.82
N PRO A 120 -17.22 -5.85 -8.05
CA PRO A 120 -17.49 -5.11 -6.81
C PRO A 120 -16.42 -5.23 -5.72
N ASP A 121 -15.61 -6.29 -5.76
CA ASP A 121 -14.52 -6.59 -4.83
C ASP A 121 -13.13 -6.20 -5.37
N ASP A 122 -13.06 -5.46 -6.47
CA ASP A 122 -11.80 -4.96 -7.03
C ASP A 122 -11.24 -3.84 -6.15
N ASN A 123 -10.15 -4.16 -5.45
CA ASN A 123 -9.49 -3.27 -4.49
C ASN A 123 -8.16 -2.71 -5.04
N THR A 124 -7.88 -2.84 -6.34
CA THR A 124 -6.58 -2.42 -6.90
C THR A 124 -6.29 -0.94 -6.63
N GLU A 125 -7.26 -0.05 -6.81
CA GLU A 125 -7.05 1.38 -6.57
C GLU A 125 -6.70 1.66 -5.11
N SER A 126 -7.38 1.00 -4.15
CA SER A 126 -7.04 1.04 -2.73
C SER A 126 -5.59 0.62 -2.47
N VAL A 127 -5.14 -0.45 -3.11
CA VAL A 127 -3.76 -0.96 -2.99
C VAL A 127 -2.76 0.05 -3.53
N VAL A 128 -3.01 0.60 -4.71
CA VAL A 128 -2.14 1.61 -5.34
C VAL A 128 -2.04 2.85 -4.46
N ILE A 129 -3.15 3.38 -3.95
CA ILE A 129 -3.16 4.54 -3.04
C ILE A 129 -2.40 4.22 -1.74
N ALA A 130 -2.59 3.03 -1.17
CA ALA A 130 -1.88 2.60 0.04
C ALA A 130 -0.36 2.48 -0.19
N VAL A 131 0.05 1.95 -1.34
CA VAL A 131 1.46 1.88 -1.76
C VAL A 131 2.06 3.28 -1.89
N ILE A 132 1.34 4.22 -2.51
CA ILE A 132 1.74 5.63 -2.62
C ILE A 132 1.95 6.23 -1.22
N GLY A 133 1.01 5.98 -0.29
CA GLY A 133 1.16 6.33 1.13
C GLY A 133 2.38 5.70 1.80
N GLY A 134 2.73 4.47 1.42
CA GLY A 134 3.91 3.76 1.92
C GLY A 134 5.26 4.34 1.48
N PHE A 135 5.28 5.25 0.49
CA PHE A 135 6.47 6.00 0.08
C PHE A 135 6.70 7.28 0.88
N ALA A 136 5.85 7.59 1.88
CA ALA A 136 6.10 8.68 2.80
C ALA A 136 7.52 8.60 3.41
N PRO A 137 8.25 9.72 3.54
CA PRO A 137 7.81 11.11 3.32
C PRO A 137 8.19 11.68 1.93
N ASP A 138 8.11 10.91 0.83
CA ASP A 138 8.36 11.45 -0.52
C ASP A 138 7.37 12.60 -0.83
N ALA A 139 7.92 13.75 -1.26
CA ALA A 139 7.13 14.96 -1.51
C ALA A 139 6.05 14.77 -2.59
N ARG A 140 6.30 13.93 -3.59
CA ARG A 140 5.32 13.64 -4.66
C ARG A 140 4.15 12.82 -4.11
N ALA A 141 4.43 11.90 -3.18
CA ALA A 141 3.40 11.12 -2.51
C ALA A 141 2.56 12.04 -1.61
N GLU A 142 3.20 12.90 -0.80
CA GLU A 142 2.49 13.88 0.03
C GLU A 142 1.58 14.80 -0.79
N GLU A 143 2.10 15.35 -1.90
CA GLU A 143 1.33 16.23 -2.78
C GLU A 143 0.12 15.51 -3.40
N ALA A 144 0.29 14.28 -3.88
CA ALA A 144 -0.82 13.50 -4.44
C ALA A 144 -1.88 13.16 -3.38
N LEU A 145 -1.46 12.65 -2.22
CA LEU A 145 -2.37 12.30 -1.12
C LEU A 145 -3.14 13.53 -0.62
N ARG A 146 -2.48 14.69 -0.53
CA ARG A 146 -3.13 15.94 -0.13
C ARG A 146 -4.17 16.37 -1.16
N ARG A 147 -3.84 16.30 -2.44
CA ARG A 147 -4.77 16.62 -3.53
C ARG A 147 -6.03 15.76 -3.49
N TRP A 148 -5.89 14.45 -3.30
CA TRP A 148 -7.03 13.53 -3.17
C TRP A 148 -7.79 13.68 -1.84
N TRP A 149 -7.11 14.15 -0.80
CA TRP A 149 -7.74 14.46 0.48
C TRP A 149 -8.65 15.69 0.39
N ASP A 150 -8.20 16.73 -0.31
CA ASP A 150 -8.89 18.01 -0.45
C ASP A 150 -9.93 18.01 -1.60
N ASP A 151 -9.95 16.99 -2.45
CA ASP A 151 -10.95 16.81 -3.50
C ASP A 151 -12.24 16.19 -2.93
N ASP A 152 -13.32 16.99 -2.92
CA ASP A 152 -14.66 16.59 -2.46
C ASP A 152 -15.33 15.53 -3.35
N THR A 153 -14.84 15.37 -4.59
CA THR A 153 -15.34 14.36 -5.53
C THR A 153 -14.57 13.04 -5.44
N PHE A 154 -13.42 13.04 -4.77
CA PHE A 154 -12.63 11.83 -4.57
C PHE A 154 -13.36 10.86 -3.65
N ASN A 155 -13.32 9.58 -3.99
CA ASN A 155 -14.13 8.57 -3.31
C ASN A 155 -13.80 8.51 -1.80
N TRP A 156 -14.82 8.75 -0.98
CA TRP A 156 -14.72 8.78 0.48
C TRP A 156 -14.18 7.46 1.07
N GLN A 157 -14.36 6.35 0.35
CA GLN A 157 -13.88 5.02 0.75
C GLN A 157 -12.37 4.98 0.97
N TYR A 158 -11.61 5.85 0.30
CA TYR A 158 -10.16 5.92 0.44
C TYR A 158 -9.69 6.82 1.59
N LYS A 159 -10.59 7.54 2.28
CA LYS A 159 -10.20 8.53 3.32
C LYS A 159 -9.41 7.91 4.46
N ALA A 160 -9.65 6.65 4.84
CA ALA A 160 -8.83 5.98 5.86
C ALA A 160 -7.37 5.77 5.41
N ILE A 161 -7.16 5.40 4.13
CA ILE A 161 -5.82 5.21 3.54
C ILE A 161 -5.12 6.56 3.37
N LEU A 162 -5.84 7.57 2.90
CA LEU A 162 -5.31 8.93 2.76
C LEU A 162 -4.93 9.53 4.12
N PHE A 163 -5.76 9.32 5.14
CA PHE A 163 -5.50 9.78 6.50
C PHE A 163 -4.18 9.21 7.05
N THR A 164 -3.99 7.89 6.98
CA THR A 164 -2.76 7.25 7.48
C THR A 164 -1.55 7.61 6.62
N GLY A 165 -1.69 7.71 5.30
CA GLY A 165 -0.64 8.17 4.40
C GLY A 165 -0.17 9.60 4.71
N LEU A 166 -1.10 10.54 4.90
CA LEU A 166 -0.78 11.93 5.25
C LEU A 166 -0.14 12.06 6.64
N LEU A 167 -0.58 11.24 7.61
CA LEU A 167 0.10 11.17 8.91
C LEU A 167 1.53 10.65 8.78
N ALA A 168 1.78 9.69 7.89
CA ALA A 168 3.12 9.16 7.64
C ALA A 168 4.03 10.21 6.99
N CYS A 169 3.49 11.09 6.13
CA CYS A 169 4.23 12.23 5.58
C CYS A 169 4.52 13.29 6.64
N ASN A 170 3.52 13.69 7.43
CA ASN A 170 3.66 14.70 8.48
C ASN A 170 2.66 14.47 9.63
N HIS A 171 3.12 13.76 10.66
CA HIS A 171 2.31 13.43 11.84
C HIS A 171 1.74 14.64 12.59
N ARG A 172 2.36 15.82 12.46
CA ARG A 172 1.91 17.02 13.16
C ARG A 172 0.58 17.55 12.62
N ASN A 173 0.17 17.12 11.43
CA ASN A 173 -1.08 17.53 10.81
C ASN A 173 -2.30 16.78 11.37
N ILE A 174 -2.13 15.86 12.33
CA ILE A 174 -3.25 15.08 12.86
C ILE A 174 -4.44 15.94 13.32
N THR A 175 -4.19 17.08 13.96
CA THR A 175 -5.28 17.95 14.44
C THR A 175 -6.07 18.61 13.31
N GLU A 176 -5.43 18.80 12.14
CA GLU A 176 -6.06 19.33 10.93
C GLU A 176 -6.88 18.25 10.21
N LEU A 177 -6.37 17.02 10.16
CA LEU A 177 -7.00 15.92 9.42
C LEU A 177 -8.17 15.28 10.17
N LEU A 178 -8.09 15.20 11.49
CA LEU A 178 -9.09 14.49 12.32
C LEU A 178 -10.53 14.97 12.14
N PRO A 179 -10.87 16.27 12.13
CA PRO A 179 -12.26 16.71 11.99
C PRO A 179 -12.94 16.16 10.74
N SER A 180 -12.27 16.25 9.57
CA SER A 180 -12.78 15.73 8.31
C SER A 180 -12.86 14.19 8.34
N PHE A 181 -11.81 13.52 8.84
CA PHE A 181 -11.80 12.06 8.95
C PHE A 181 -12.93 11.52 9.83
N LEU A 182 -13.14 12.13 11.01
CA LEU A 182 -14.18 11.73 11.96
C LEU A 182 -15.58 11.94 11.41
N SER A 183 -15.80 12.96 10.58
CA SER A 183 -17.07 13.16 9.89
C SER A 183 -17.38 11.98 8.97
N ILE A 184 -16.42 11.63 8.10
CA ILE A 184 -16.57 10.49 7.17
C ILE A 184 -16.75 9.16 7.91
N LEU A 185 -16.02 8.93 8.99
CA LEU A 185 -16.20 7.74 9.84
C LEU A 185 -17.58 7.69 10.49
N THR A 186 -18.15 8.84 10.87
CA THR A 186 -19.48 8.90 11.46
C THR A 186 -20.54 8.59 10.42
N ASP A 187 -20.41 9.14 9.22
CA ASP A 187 -21.38 8.97 8.13
C ASP A 187 -21.34 7.58 7.50
N HIS A 188 -20.21 6.87 7.60
CA HIS A 188 -19.96 5.59 6.94
C HIS A 188 -19.30 4.55 7.86
N SER A 189 -19.72 4.48 9.12
CA SER A 189 -19.09 3.65 10.16
C SER A 189 -18.93 2.17 9.79
N ASP A 190 -19.94 1.57 9.15
CA ASP A 190 -19.95 0.15 8.77
C ASP A 190 -18.92 -0.22 7.68
N TYR A 191 -18.39 0.77 6.95
CA TYR A 191 -17.41 0.53 5.91
C TYR A 191 -15.98 0.38 6.46
N PHE A 192 -15.67 1.09 7.54
CA PHE A 192 -14.29 1.21 8.00
C PHE A 192 -13.95 0.18 9.09
N ARG A 193 -12.78 -0.44 8.94
CA ARG A 193 -12.14 -1.21 9.99
C ARG A 193 -11.48 -0.27 11.01
N VAL A 194 -12.30 0.26 11.93
CA VAL A 194 -11.90 1.25 12.94
C VAL A 194 -10.75 0.74 13.82
N ASP A 195 -10.76 -0.56 14.12
CA ASP A 195 -9.68 -1.26 14.82
C ASP A 195 -8.34 -1.13 14.07
N TYR A 196 -8.35 -1.39 12.77
CA TYR A 196 -7.17 -1.32 11.91
C TYR A 196 -6.66 0.10 11.74
N VAL A 197 -7.55 1.07 11.46
CA VAL A 197 -7.14 2.47 11.27
C VAL A 197 -6.55 3.05 12.56
N THR A 198 -7.11 2.69 13.73
CA THR A 198 -6.54 3.10 15.02
C THR A 198 -5.12 2.55 15.18
N ALA A 199 -4.92 1.27 14.87
CA ALA A 199 -3.61 0.63 14.98
C ALA A 199 -2.57 1.30 14.05
N GLU A 200 -2.91 1.56 12.79
CA GLU A 200 -2.00 2.23 11.85
C GLU A 200 -1.68 3.67 12.28
N ALA A 201 -2.68 4.46 12.66
CA ALA A 201 -2.45 5.83 13.13
C ALA A 201 -1.56 5.86 14.38
N ALA A 202 -1.84 4.99 15.36
CA ALA A 202 -1.04 4.87 16.57
C ALA A 202 0.38 4.33 16.29
N ARG A 203 0.57 3.48 15.28
CA ARG A 203 1.90 3.05 14.84
C ARG A 203 2.73 4.21 14.30
N ILE A 204 2.09 5.19 13.66
CA ILE A 204 2.77 6.35 13.07
C ILE A 204 3.10 7.42 14.12
N ILE A 205 2.15 7.75 15.01
CA ILE A 205 2.28 8.90 15.91
C ILE A 205 2.40 8.54 17.40
N GLY A 206 2.25 7.27 17.73
CA GLY A 206 2.16 6.77 19.10
C GLY A 206 0.71 6.74 19.63
N PRO A 207 0.34 5.72 20.43
CA PRO A 207 -1.01 5.59 20.97
C PRO A 207 -1.41 6.74 21.91
N ASP A 208 -0.45 7.29 22.67
CA ASP A 208 -0.70 8.39 23.60
C ASP A 208 -0.99 9.71 22.88
N GLU A 209 -0.26 10.01 21.80
CA GLU A 209 -0.49 11.22 21.01
C GLU A 209 -1.81 11.11 20.24
N LEU A 210 -2.15 9.91 19.73
CA LEU A 210 -3.46 9.66 19.13
C LEU A 210 -4.60 9.87 20.13
N GLU A 211 -4.49 9.33 21.35
CA GLU A 211 -5.51 9.53 22.38
C GLU A 211 -5.67 11.01 22.73
N LYS A 212 -4.55 11.72 22.88
CA LYS A 212 -4.53 13.17 23.15
C LYS A 212 -5.18 13.96 22.01
N ALA A 213 -4.92 13.61 20.76
CA ALA A 213 -5.51 14.26 19.59
C ALA A 213 -7.02 14.00 19.48
N LEU A 214 -7.50 12.81 19.88
CA LEU A 214 -8.92 12.45 19.85
C LEU A 214 -9.73 13.01 21.04
N LYS A 215 -9.08 13.31 22.17
CA LYS A 215 -9.73 13.78 23.41
C LYS A 215 -10.68 15.00 23.26
N PRO A 216 -10.41 15.99 22.39
CA PRO A 216 -11.33 17.12 22.19
C PRO A 216 -12.64 16.74 21.49
N PHE A 217 -12.72 15.55 20.87
CA PHE A 217 -13.87 15.12 20.08
C PHE A 217 -14.75 14.15 20.89
N ASN A 218 -16.06 14.42 20.92
CA ASN A 218 -17.06 13.62 21.63
C ASN A 218 -18.05 12.89 20.69
N ASN A 219 -17.76 12.85 19.38
CA ASN A 219 -18.59 12.12 18.43
C ASN A 219 -18.34 10.59 18.53
N GLU A 220 -19.28 9.81 17.99
CA GLU A 220 -19.24 8.34 18.05
C GLU A 220 -17.96 7.77 17.44
N ALA A 221 -17.52 8.27 16.29
CA ALA A 221 -16.29 7.84 15.64
C ALA A 221 -15.04 8.04 16.54
N ALA A 222 -14.92 9.19 17.19
CA ALA A 222 -13.79 9.49 18.08
C ALA A 222 -13.79 8.59 19.32
N LEU A 223 -14.97 8.32 19.89
CA LEU A 223 -15.12 7.40 21.01
C LEU A 223 -14.76 5.96 20.60
N HIS A 224 -15.17 5.55 19.39
CA HIS A 224 -14.89 4.22 18.85
C HIS A 224 -13.39 4.03 18.58
N LEU A 225 -12.72 4.99 17.93
CA LEU A 225 -11.26 4.97 17.76
C LEU A 225 -10.55 4.88 19.13
N ARG A 226 -10.94 5.71 20.11
CA ARG A 226 -10.35 5.69 21.46
C ARG A 226 -10.52 4.35 22.16
N SER A 227 -11.60 3.61 21.89
CA SER A 227 -11.84 2.30 22.50
C SER A 227 -10.80 1.23 22.12
N TYR A 228 -10.12 1.38 20.98
CA TYR A 228 -9.07 0.46 20.52
C TYR A 228 -7.66 0.82 20.99
N ILE A 229 -7.43 2.04 21.48
CA ILE A 229 -6.09 2.49 21.89
C ILE A 229 -5.48 1.59 22.99
N PRO A 230 -6.22 1.13 24.02
CA PRO A 230 -5.65 0.20 25.01
C PRO A 230 -5.10 -1.09 24.40
N MET A 231 -5.83 -1.69 23.45
CA MET A 231 -5.38 -2.88 22.73
C MET A 231 -4.11 -2.60 21.92
N VAL A 232 -4.05 -1.44 21.24
CA VAL A 232 -2.86 -1.06 20.48
C VAL A 232 -1.63 -0.86 21.38
N ARG A 233 -1.80 -0.29 22.58
CA ARG A 233 -0.72 -0.17 23.57
C ARG A 233 -0.18 -1.53 24.00
N GLU A 234 -1.08 -2.49 24.25
CA GLU A 234 -0.70 -3.85 24.64
C GLU A 234 0.12 -4.55 23.54
N LEU A 235 -0.34 -4.47 22.29
CA LEU A 235 0.38 -5.01 21.14
C LEU A 235 1.76 -4.36 20.97
N ALA A 236 1.87 -3.04 21.15
CA ALA A 236 3.14 -2.33 21.06
C ALA A 236 4.11 -2.62 22.23
N SER A 237 3.61 -3.12 23.36
CA SER A 237 4.41 -3.43 24.55
C SER A 237 4.87 -4.89 24.62
N THR A 238 4.39 -5.73 23.71
CA THR A 238 4.78 -7.14 23.62
C THR A 238 6.08 -7.21 22.82
N PRO A 239 7.20 -7.72 23.39
CA PRO A 239 8.45 -7.89 22.63
C PRO A 239 8.21 -8.81 21.44
N ASP A 240 8.70 -8.44 20.24
CA ASP A 240 8.73 -9.34 19.09
C ASP A 240 9.54 -10.59 19.47
N GLU A 241 8.86 -11.71 19.70
CA GLU A 241 9.49 -13.03 19.66
C GLU A 241 9.70 -13.42 18.18
N GLY A 242 10.75 -12.86 17.56
CA GLY A 242 11.11 -13.10 16.17
C GLY A 242 12.60 -12.92 15.89
#